data_AF-A0A0R2SHG2-F1
#
_entry.id   AF-A0A0R2SHG2-F1
#
_cell.length_a   1.000
_cell.length_b   1.000
_cell.length_c   1.000
_cell.angle_alpha   90.00
_cell.angle_beta   90.00
_cell.angle_gamma   90.00
#
_symmetry.space_group_name_H-M   'P 1'
#
loop_
_entity.id
_entity.type
_entity.pdbx_description
1 polymer ?
#
loop_
_entity_poly.entity_id
_entity_poly.type
_entity_poly.pdbx_seq_one_letter_code
_entity_poly.pdbx_strand_id
1 'polypeptide(L)' 'HRAADVDELKSEAMEIFGSDRVYVSDDLEQGITQAVEMARTSNALNDSSTAVLIAGSVVSAGEARAIIRRKGI' A
#
# COMPACT_ATOMS: atom_id res chain seq x y z
N HIS A 1 -9.64 6.82 15.74
CA HIS A 1 -11.04 6.81 15.29
C HIS A 1 -11.30 7.94 14.28
N ARG A 2 -10.63 7.90 13.11
CA ARG A 2 -10.80 8.87 11.99
C ARG A 2 -10.52 8.23 10.61
N ALA A 3 -10.20 6.94 10.55
CA ALA A 3 -9.99 6.26 9.28
C ALA A 3 -11.36 5.96 8.65
N ALA A 4 -11.42 6.05 7.32
CA ALA A 4 -12.57 5.57 6.56
C ALA A 4 -12.75 4.06 6.76
N ASP A 5 -13.97 3.58 6.54
CA ASP A 5 -14.22 2.15 6.46
C ASP A 5 -13.48 1.55 5.26
N VAL A 6 -12.92 0.35 5.44
CA VAL A 6 -12.08 -0.27 4.42
C VAL A 6 -12.89 -0.73 3.20
N ASP A 7 -14.12 -1.16 3.40
CA ASP A 7 -14.98 -1.63 2.31
C ASP A 7 -15.49 -0.47 1.47
N GLU A 8 -15.81 0.67 2.11
CA GLU A 8 -16.16 1.92 1.43
C GLU A 8 -14.98 2.43 0.59
N LEU A 9 -13.79 2.53 1.19
CA LEU A 9 -12.58 2.98 0.50
C LEU A 9 -12.21 2.06 -0.67
N LYS A 10 -12.36 0.74 -0.49
CA LYS A 10 -12.13 -0.24 -1.55
C LYS A 10 -13.09 -0.04 -2.70
N SER A 11 -14.39 0.15 -2.43
CA SER A 11 -15.40 0.37 -3.46
C SER A 11 -15.08 1.61 -4.30
N GLU A 12 -14.80 2.74 -3.64
CA GLU A 12 -14.42 3.99 -4.32
C GLU A 12 -13.14 3.82 -5.15
N ALA A 13 -12.12 3.15 -4.59
CA ALA A 13 -10.88 2.89 -5.30
C ALA A 13 -11.10 1.98 -6.53
N MET A 14 -11.97 0.97 -6.44
CA MET A 14 -12.28 0.07 -7.56
C MET A 14 -13.00 0.80 -8.70
N GLU A 15 -13.84 1.79 -8.39
CA GLU A 15 -14.49 2.62 -9.41
C GLU A 15 -13.49 3.48 -10.18
N ILE A 16 -12.45 3.98 -9.50
CA ILE A 16 -11.43 4.86 -10.10
C ILE A 16 -10.33 4.06 -10.81
N PHE A 17 -9.82 3.02 -10.15
CA PHE A 17 -8.64 2.28 -10.59
C PHE A 17 -8.99 0.93 -11.23
N GLY A 18 -10.21 0.42 -11.13
CA GLY A 18 -10.54 -0.93 -11.59
C GLY A 18 -10.17 -2.00 -10.58
N SER A 19 -10.97 -3.07 -10.54
CA SER A 19 -10.90 -4.11 -9.51
C SER A 19 -9.61 -4.94 -9.54
N ASP A 20 -8.93 -4.98 -10.69
CA ASP A 20 -7.67 -5.70 -10.91
C ASP A 20 -6.45 -4.97 -10.33
N ARG A 21 -6.59 -3.67 -10.04
CA ARG A 21 -5.50 -2.82 -9.53
C ARG A 21 -5.68 -2.41 -8.06
N VAL A 22 -6.73 -2.90 -7.40
CA VAL A 22 -7.04 -2.56 -6.01
C VAL A 22 -6.91 -3.80 -5.13
N TYR A 23 -6.09 -3.67 -4.09
CA TYR A 23 -5.84 -4.72 -3.12
C TYR A 23 -6.16 -4.19 -1.72
N VAL A 24 -6.63 -5.08 -0.85
CA VAL A 24 -6.93 -4.78 0.55
C VAL A 24 -6.11 -5.70 1.44
N SER A 25 -5.64 -5.17 2.56
CA SER A 25 -4.90 -5.89 3.58
C SER A 25 -5.50 -5.59 4.95
N ASP A 26 -5.39 -6.54 5.88
CA ASP A 26 -6.00 -6.43 7.22
C ASP A 26 -5.35 -5.34 8.08
N ASP A 27 -4.06 -5.08 7.86
CA ASP A 27 -3.31 -4.05 8.56
C ASP A 27 -2.26 -3.37 7.67
N LEU A 28 -1.77 -2.21 8.14
CA LEU A 28 -0.83 -1.38 7.40
C LEU A 28 0.52 -2.08 7.15
N GLU A 29 0.99 -2.94 8.07
CA GLU A 29 2.26 -3.63 7.89
C GLU A 29 2.16 -4.69 6.78
N GLN A 30 1.06 -5.44 6.74
CA GLN A 30 0.77 -6.36 5.65
C GLN A 30 0.65 -5.63 4.31
N GLY A 31 -0.08 -4.50 4.26
CA GLY A 31 -0.21 -3.70 3.05
C GLY A 31 1.13 -3.17 2.52
N ILE A 32 2.00 -2.67 3.41
CA ILE A 32 3.36 -2.24 3.04
C ILE A 32 4.18 -3.40 2.49
N THR A 33 4.12 -4.56 3.16
CA THR A 33 4.87 -5.75 2.76
C THR A 33 4.42 -6.22 1.36
N GLN A 34 3.11 -6.31 1.14
CA GLN A 34 2.55 -6.67 -0.17
C GLN A 34 2.96 -5.68 -1.26
N ALA A 35 2.87 -4.38 -1.01
CA ALA A 35 3.24 -3.35 -1.99
C ALA A 35 4.73 -3.41 -2.37
N VAL A 36 5.62 -3.66 -1.40
CA VAL A 36 7.06 -3.82 -1.65
C VAL A 36 7.35 -5.07 -2.47
N GLU A 37 6.71 -6.20 -2.16
CA GLU A 37 6.90 -7.44 -2.93
C GLU A 37 6.38 -7.30 -4.37
N MET A 38 5.27 -6.59 -4.57
CA MET A 38 4.77 -6.26 -5.91
C MET A 38 5.77 -5.38 -6.68
N ALA A 39 6.33 -4.35 -6.03
CA ALA A 39 7.33 -3.48 -6.65
C ALA A 39 8.62 -4.25 -7.02
N ARG A 40 9.10 -5.13 -6.12
CA ARG A 40 10.26 -6.01 -6.39
C ARG A 40 10.00 -6.92 -7.58
N THR A 41 8.83 -7.54 -7.63
CA THR A 41 8.42 -8.41 -8.74
C THR A 41 8.36 -7.65 -10.05
N SER A 42 7.75 -6.45 -10.04
CA SER A 42 7.70 -5.58 -11.23
C SER A 42 9.09 -5.22 -11.74
N ASN A 43 10.01 -4.83 -10.85
CA ASN A 43 11.39 -4.50 -11.22
C ASN A 43 12.11 -5.69 -11.85
N ALA A 44 11.92 -6.90 -11.31
CA ALA A 44 12.53 -8.12 -11.82
C ALA A 44 12.01 -8.54 -13.20
N LEU A 45 10.76 -8.20 -13.53
CA LEU A 45 10.12 -8.61 -14.79
C LEU A 45 10.24 -7.56 -15.90
N ASN A 46 10.29 -6.27 -15.53
CA ASN A 46 10.07 -5.17 -16.49
C ASN A 46 11.33 -4.30 -16.72
N ASP A 47 12.50 -4.68 -16.19
CA ASP A 47 13.76 -3.91 -16.29
C ASP A 47 13.58 -2.41 -15.97
N SER A 48 12.67 -2.12 -15.03
CA SER A 48 12.22 -0.77 -14.67
C SER A 48 12.42 -0.52 -13.18
N SER A 49 12.41 0.75 -12.79
CA SER A 49 12.48 1.16 -11.39
C SER A 49 11.10 1.52 -10.87
N THR A 50 10.57 0.68 -9.99
CA THR A 50 9.28 0.84 -9.29
C THR A 50 9.54 1.28 -7.85
N ALA A 51 8.70 2.19 -7.35
CA ALA A 51 8.70 2.65 -5.98
C ALA A 51 7.29 2.53 -5.36
N VAL A 52 7.23 2.48 -4.02
CA VAL A 52 5.98 2.47 -3.26
C VAL A 52 5.75 3.85 -2.66
N LEU A 53 4.57 4.44 -2.90
CA LEU A 53 4.13 5.69 -2.29
C LEU A 53 3.09 5.39 -1.20
N ILE A 54 3.35 5.85 0.03
CA ILE A 54 2.41 5.73 1.15
C ILE A 54 1.82 7.12 1.43
N ALA A 55 0.51 7.27 1.24
CA ALA A 55 -0.20 8.55 1.33
C ALA A 55 -1.64 8.38 1.84
N GLY A 56 -2.38 9.49 1.92
CA GLY A 56 -3.80 9.52 2.31
C GLY A 56 -4.06 9.98 3.75
N SER A 57 -3.11 9.79 4.66
CA SER A 57 -3.24 10.23 6.06
C SER A 57 -1.88 10.47 6.73
N VAL A 58 -1.81 11.51 7.58
CA VAL A 58 -0.63 11.78 8.43
C VAL A 58 -0.35 10.65 9.41
N VAL A 59 -1.40 9.95 9.87
CA VAL A 59 -1.26 8.82 10.79
C VAL A 59 -0.60 7.64 10.08
N SER A 60 -1.12 7.27 8.91
CA SER A 60 -0.56 6.18 8.09
C SER A 60 0.88 6.47 7.69
N ALA A 61 1.22 7.71 7.33
CA ALA A 61 2.60 8.09 7.04
C ALA A 61 3.53 7.95 8.27
N GLY A 62 3.06 8.36 9.46
CA GLY A 62 3.80 8.24 10.70
C GLY A 62 4.04 6.78 11.13
N GLU A 63 3.00 5.95 11.05
CA GLU A 63 3.07 4.53 11.37
C GLU A 63 3.96 3.77 10.38
N ALA A 64 3.79 4.01 9.09
CA ALA A 64 4.62 3.43 8.04
C ALA A 64 6.11 3.71 8.28
N ARG A 65 6.47 4.95 8.65
CA ARG A 65 7.86 5.29 9.00
C ARG A 65 8.41 4.43 10.14
N ALA A 66 7.60 4.12 11.15
CA ALA A 66 8.02 3.25 12.25
C ALA A 66 8.16 1.79 11.81
N ILE A 67 7.21 1.28 11.01
CA ILE A 67 7.22 -0.07 10.46
C ILE A 67 8.45 -0.30 9.57
N ILE A 68 8.68 0.59 8.60
CA ILE A 68 9.80 0.52 7.66
C ILE A 68 11.13 0.49 8.42
N ARG A 69 11.32 1.41 9.39
CA ARG A 69 12.53 1.44 10.22
C ARG A 69 12.74 0.15 11.02
N ARG A 70 11.67 -0.46 11.53
CA ARG A 70 11.73 -1.72 12.28
C ARG A 70 12.07 -2.91 11.38
N LYS A 71 11.51 -2.97 10.16
CA LYS A 71 11.70 -4.08 9.22
C LYS A 71 13.01 -3.98 8.43
N GLY A 72 13.63 -2.80 8.34
CA GLY A 72 14.85 -2.60 7.58
C GLY A 72 14.65 -2.72 6.06
N ILE A 73 13.44 -2.36 5.59
CA ILE A 73 13.07 -2.29 4.18
C ILE A 73 13.14 -0.87 3.65
#